data_AF-A0ABD0J0T8-F1
#
_entry.id   AF-A0ABD0J0T8-F1
#
_cell.length_a   1.000
_cell.length_b   1.000
_cell.length_c   1.000
_cell.angle_alpha   90.00
_cell.angle_beta   90.00
_cell.angle_gamma   90.00
#
_symmetry.space_group_name_H-M   'P 1'
#
loop_
_entity.id
_entity.type
_entity.pdbx_description
1 polymer ?
#
loop_
_entity_poly.entity_id
_entity_poly.type
_entity_poly.pdbx_seq_one_letter_code
_entity_poly.pdbx_strand_id
1 'polypeptide(L)'
;MIVINLLFVLVLQGDFLKGLPCYNERNFTRFHAETSCRSSHQKPTVYISTRDHPSDQVITTEKTNILLRYLHQQWDRKNSNKKRDSNRANLDTTEGNSSTKMPRLESVDDNSQT
;
A
#
# COMPACT_ATOMS: atom_id res chain seq x y z
N MET A 1 26.66 41.22 12.05
CA MET A 1 25.56 40.25 12.27
C MET A 1 25.28 39.34 11.06
N ILE A 2 25.34 39.85 9.81
CA ILE A 2 25.08 39.06 8.59
C ILE A 2 26.14 37.97 8.34
N VAL A 3 27.43 38.29 8.51
CA VAL A 3 28.54 37.34 8.24
C VAL A 3 28.51 36.13 9.20
N ILE A 4 28.15 36.36 10.47
CA ILE A 4 28.01 35.30 11.47
C ILE A 4 26.82 34.39 11.16
N ASN A 5 25.68 34.95 10.71
CA ASN A 5 24.53 34.15 10.29
C ASN A 5 24.82 33.33 9.02
N LEU A 6 25.53 33.89 8.05
CA LEU A 6 25.93 33.14 6.85
C LEU A 6 26.90 32.01 7.18
N LEU A 7 27.90 32.27 8.03
CA LEU A 7 28.84 31.24 8.50
C LEU A 7 28.11 30.15 9.31
N PHE A 8 27.17 30.53 10.17
CA PHE A 8 26.37 29.59 10.95
C PHE A 8 25.47 28.71 10.07
N VAL A 9 24.80 29.28 9.07
CA VAL A 9 23.98 28.53 8.11
C VAL A 9 24.83 27.55 7.28
N LEU A 10 26.00 27.98 6.83
CA LEU A 10 26.90 27.16 6.01
C LEU A 10 27.54 26.02 6.83
N VAL A 11 27.84 26.25 8.10
CA VAL A 11 28.32 25.21 9.05
C VAL A 11 27.20 24.19 9.35
N LEU A 12 25.97 24.63 9.64
CA LEU A 12 24.85 23.71 9.90
C LEU A 12 24.48 22.85 8.69
N GLN A 13 24.57 23.40 7.48
CA GLN A 13 24.28 22.65 6.24
C GLN A 13 25.30 21.53 5.98
N GLY A 14 26.56 21.70 6.39
CA GLY A 14 27.61 20.70 6.23
C GLY A 14 27.48 19.51 7.18
N ASP A 15 27.03 19.75 8.42
CA ASP A 15 26.81 18.68 9.40
C ASP A 15 25.54 17.86 9.11
N PHE A 16 24.52 18.48 8.53
CA PHE A 16 23.30 17.80 8.09
C PHE A 16 23.55 16.71 7.03
N LEU A 17 24.58 16.89 6.19
CA LEU A 17 24.90 15.97 5.08
C LEU A 17 25.89 14.86 5.46
N LYS A 18 26.31 14.76 6.73
CA LYS A 18 27.19 13.70 7.23
C LYS A 18 26.39 12.46 7.62
N GLY A 19 27.06 11.30 7.66
CA GLY A 19 26.47 10.06 8.18
C GLY A 19 25.48 9.36 7.25
N LEU A 20 25.57 9.59 5.92
CA LEU A 20 24.77 8.86 4.95
C LEU A 20 25.03 7.34 5.03
N PRO A 21 24.02 6.49 4.77
CA PRO A 21 24.19 5.04 4.84
C PRO A 21 25.35 4.53 3.98
N CYS A 22 26.27 3.80 4.60
CA CYS A 22 27.38 3.15 3.93
C CYS A 22 27.32 1.64 4.21
N TYR A 23 26.86 0.86 3.22
CA TYR A 23 26.86 -0.60 3.33
C TYR A 23 28.27 -1.19 3.19
N ASN A 24 29.12 -0.55 2.39
CA ASN A 24 30.51 -0.94 2.18
C ASN A 24 31.31 0.26 1.68
N GLU A 25 32.31 0.68 2.46
CA GLU A 25 33.16 1.83 2.18
C GLU A 25 33.89 1.71 0.84
N ARG A 26 34.19 0.49 0.39
CA ARG A 26 34.95 0.25 -0.84
C ARG A 26 34.15 0.49 -2.12
N ASN A 27 32.82 0.48 -2.07
CA ASN A 27 31.94 0.47 -3.25
C ASN A 27 32.24 1.60 -4.27
N PHE A 28 32.59 2.79 -3.79
CA PHE A 28 32.82 3.96 -4.67
C PHE A 28 34.24 4.54 -4.57
N THR A 29 35.10 4.01 -3.70
CA THR A 29 36.48 4.51 -3.50
C THR A 29 37.36 4.45 -4.75
N ARG A 30 37.06 3.54 -5.68
CA ARG A 30 37.83 3.31 -6.90
C ARG A 30 37.12 3.77 -8.18
N PHE A 31 35.97 4.42 -8.05
CA PHE A 31 35.20 4.87 -9.21
C PHE A 31 35.90 6.05 -9.88
N HIS A 32 36.09 5.99 -11.21
CA HIS A 32 36.71 7.06 -12.00
C HIS A 32 35.83 7.41 -13.19
N ALA A 33 35.29 8.64 -13.20
CA ALA A 33 34.31 9.07 -14.21
C ALA A 33 34.92 9.20 -15.63
N GLU A 34 36.19 9.60 -15.73
CA GLU A 34 36.88 9.85 -17.02
C GLU A 34 37.01 8.59 -17.90
N THR A 35 36.98 7.39 -17.31
CA THR A 35 37.08 6.13 -18.06
C THR A 35 35.77 5.75 -18.76
N SER A 36 34.64 6.38 -18.40
CA SER A 36 33.30 5.95 -18.78
C SER A 36 32.74 6.62 -20.05
N CYS A 37 33.33 7.73 -20.51
CA CYS A 37 32.79 8.54 -21.62
C CYS A 37 33.20 8.08 -23.04
N ARG A 38 34.10 7.09 -23.18
CA ARG A 38 34.64 6.64 -24.48
C ARG A 38 34.09 5.30 -24.98
N SER A 39 33.14 4.69 -24.31
CA SER A 39 32.93 3.25 -24.47
C SER A 39 31.48 2.85 -24.77
N SER A 40 31.26 2.38 -25.99
CA SER A 40 30.12 1.53 -26.37
C SER A 40 30.06 0.19 -25.59
N HIS A 41 30.99 -0.06 -24.64
CA HIS A 41 31.09 -1.30 -23.85
C HIS A 41 30.32 -1.30 -22.52
N GLN A 42 29.49 -0.28 -22.25
CA GLN A 42 28.72 -0.22 -20.99
C GLN A 42 27.38 -0.96 -21.01
N LYS A 43 26.97 -1.53 -22.14
CA LYS A 43 25.73 -2.32 -22.17
C LYS A 43 25.95 -3.57 -21.32
N PRO A 44 25.17 -3.78 -20.24
CA PRO A 44 25.21 -5.04 -19.50
C PRO A 44 24.93 -6.18 -20.47
N THR A 45 25.66 -7.28 -20.32
CA THR A 45 25.44 -8.48 -21.14
C THR A 45 24.04 -9.03 -20.88
N VAL A 46 23.35 -9.44 -21.94
CA VAL A 46 22.03 -10.06 -21.82
C VAL A 46 22.16 -11.44 -21.18
N TYR A 47 21.37 -11.71 -20.14
CA TYR A 47 21.29 -13.05 -19.55
C TYR A 47 20.50 -13.99 -20.48
N ILE A 48 21.11 -15.11 -20.84
CA ILE A 48 20.46 -16.19 -21.61
C ILE A 48 20.42 -17.43 -20.73
N SER A 49 19.21 -17.84 -20.33
CA SER A 49 19.03 -19.06 -19.53
C SER A 49 19.25 -20.30 -20.41
N THR A 50 20.20 -21.15 -20.05
CA THR A 50 20.52 -22.40 -20.77
C THR A 50 20.04 -23.65 -20.04
N ARG A 51 19.54 -23.47 -18.80
CA ARG A 51 19.11 -24.53 -17.90
C ARG A 51 17.68 -24.21 -17.46
N ASP A 52 16.83 -25.23 -17.46
CA ASP A 52 15.49 -25.12 -16.91
C ASP A 52 15.53 -25.39 -15.40
N HIS A 53 14.85 -24.55 -14.62
CA HIS A 53 14.76 -24.66 -13.17
C HIS A 53 13.29 -24.60 -12.78
N PRO A 54 12.74 -25.63 -12.09
CA PRO A 54 11.34 -25.63 -11.73
C PRO A 54 11.04 -24.54 -10.68
N SER A 55 9.87 -23.90 -10.79
CA SER A 55 9.39 -22.95 -9.78
C SER A 55 8.82 -23.70 -8.56
N ASP A 56 9.19 -23.27 -7.35
CA ASP A 56 8.66 -23.84 -6.11
C ASP A 56 7.16 -23.56 -5.91
N GLN A 57 6.68 -22.41 -6.41
CA GLN A 57 5.29 -21.97 -6.26
C GLN A 57 4.78 -21.36 -7.56
N VAL A 58 3.47 -21.49 -7.78
CA VAL A 58 2.78 -20.93 -8.94
C VAL A 58 1.73 -19.93 -8.46
N ILE A 59 1.79 -18.70 -8.99
CA ILE A 59 0.79 -17.68 -8.70
C ILE A 59 -0.49 -18.02 -9.48
N THR A 60 -1.56 -18.35 -8.77
CA THR A 60 -2.87 -18.65 -9.36
C THR A 60 -3.87 -17.54 -9.07
N THR A 61 -4.68 -17.20 -10.06
CA THR A 61 -5.84 -16.31 -9.87
C THR A 61 -7.08 -17.12 -9.49
N GLU A 62 -7.92 -16.54 -8.63
CA GLU A 62 -9.20 -17.16 -8.29
C GLU A 62 -10.10 -17.16 -9.53
N LYS A 63 -10.67 -18.33 -9.87
CA LYS A 63 -11.53 -18.50 -11.06
C LYS A 63 -12.93 -17.90 -10.90
N THR A 64 -13.32 -17.54 -9.68
CA THR A 64 -14.69 -17.09 -9.39
C THR A 64 -14.93 -15.70 -9.94
N ASN A 65 -16.12 -15.48 -10.51
CA ASN A 65 -16.56 -14.14 -10.85
C ASN A 65 -16.67 -13.27 -9.56
N ILE A 66 -16.14 -12.05 -9.62
CA ILE A 66 -16.07 -11.16 -8.46
C ILE A 66 -17.45 -10.84 -7.87
N LEU A 67 -18.50 -10.76 -8.70
CA LEU A 67 -19.87 -10.50 -8.25
C LEU A 67 -20.44 -11.69 -7.49
N LEU A 68 -20.23 -12.92 -8.00
CA LEU A 68 -20.70 -14.14 -7.34
C LEU A 68 -20.00 -14.34 -5.99
N ARG A 69 -18.68 -14.12 -5.94
CA ARG A 69 -17.90 -14.16 -4.69
C ARG A 69 -18.47 -13.17 -3.66
N TYR A 70 -18.80 -11.95 -4.10
CA TYR A 70 -19.40 -10.94 -3.24
C TYR A 70 -20.77 -11.36 -2.70
N LEU A 71 -21.66 -11.85 -3.57
CA LEU A 71 -23.01 -12.27 -3.19
C LEU A 71 -22.98 -13.46 -2.21
N HIS A 72 -22.15 -14.47 -2.47
CA HIS A 72 -21.95 -15.60 -1.57
C HIS A 72 -21.43 -15.14 -0.21
N GLN A 73 -20.43 -14.26 -0.19
CA GLN A 73 -19.89 -13.71 1.05
C GLN A 73 -20.96 -12.93 1.84
N GLN A 74 -21.81 -12.15 1.17
CA GLN A 74 -22.90 -11.44 1.84
C GLN A 74 -23.95 -12.40 2.41
N TRP A 75 -24.30 -13.44 1.66
CA TRP A 75 -25.23 -14.48 2.09
C TRP A 75 -24.71 -15.26 3.30
N ASP A 76 -23.45 -15.73 3.25
CA ASP A 76 -22.82 -16.49 4.32
C ASP A 76 -22.67 -15.64 5.60
N ARG A 77 -22.33 -14.36 5.46
CA ARG A 77 -22.30 -13.43 6.60
C ARG A 77 -23.69 -13.28 7.24
N LYS A 78 -24.75 -13.19 6.45
CA LYS A 78 -26.13 -13.06 6.96
C LYS A 78 -26.63 -14.34 7.63
N ASN A 79 -26.24 -15.51 7.13
CA ASN A 79 -26.65 -16.80 7.68
C ASN A 79 -25.74 -17.32 8.81
N SER A 80 -24.51 -16.84 8.92
CA SER A 80 -23.62 -17.12 10.05
C SER A 80 -24.20 -16.61 11.37
N ASN A 81 -24.86 -15.45 11.34
CA ASN A 81 -25.53 -14.88 12.51
C ASN A 81 -26.72 -15.74 12.98
N LYS A 82 -27.47 -16.38 12.06
CA LYS A 82 -28.58 -17.30 12.41
C LYS A 82 -28.11 -18.58 13.10
N LYS A 83 -26.90 -19.06 12.82
CA LYS A 83 -26.34 -20.25 13.47
C LYS A 83 -25.88 -19.98 14.91
N ARG A 84 -25.53 -18.73 15.25
CA ARG A 84 -25.24 -18.34 16.65
C ARG A 84 -26.53 -18.16 17.46
N ASP A 85 -27.59 -17.62 16.85
CA ASP A 85 -28.87 -17.42 17.54
C ASP A 85 -29.77 -18.66 17.58
N SER A 86 -29.64 -19.63 16.67
CA SER A 86 -30.44 -20.88 16.76
C SER A 86 -30.15 -21.72 18.01
N ASN A 87 -29.06 -21.44 18.73
CA ASN A 87 -28.80 -22.04 20.05
C ASN A 87 -29.43 -21.23 21.21
N ARG A 88 -29.93 -20.01 20.97
CA ARG A 88 -30.60 -19.14 21.95
C ARG A 88 -32.10 -18.95 21.69
N ALA A 89 -32.56 -19.12 20.45
CA ALA A 89 -33.92 -18.78 20.00
C ALA A 89 -34.91 -19.97 19.96
N ASN A 90 -34.63 -21.06 20.67
CA ASN A 90 -35.66 -22.09 20.95
C ASN A 90 -36.44 -21.80 22.24
N LEU A 91 -36.29 -20.58 22.77
CA LEU A 91 -37.04 -20.05 23.90
C LEU A 91 -37.47 -18.63 23.50
N ASP A 92 -38.78 -18.38 23.54
CA ASP A 92 -39.45 -17.09 23.39
C ASP A 92 -40.10 -16.73 22.03
N THR A 93 -41.19 -17.44 21.76
CA THR A 93 -42.56 -16.95 21.50
C THR A 93 -42.80 -15.50 21.02
N THR A 94 -43.53 -15.41 19.89
CA THR A 94 -44.55 -14.41 19.49
C THR A 94 -44.21 -12.92 19.21
N GLU A 95 -44.54 -12.54 17.97
CA GLU A 95 -45.22 -11.29 17.54
C GLU A 95 -44.45 -9.95 17.56
N GLY A 96 -44.50 -9.21 16.43
CA GLY A 96 -44.27 -7.76 16.43
C GLY A 96 -43.64 -7.14 15.19
N ASN A 97 -44.47 -6.61 14.30
CA ASN A 97 -44.14 -5.71 13.17
C ASN A 97 -43.20 -4.53 13.52
N SER A 98 -42.40 -4.06 12.54
CA SER A 98 -42.24 -2.64 12.14
C SER A 98 -41.01 -2.47 11.20
N SER A 99 -41.18 -2.09 9.93
CA SER A 99 -41.28 -0.71 9.42
C SER A 99 -39.99 -0.27 8.70
N THR A 100 -39.94 -0.50 7.39
CA THR A 100 -39.08 0.18 6.41
C THR A 100 -39.27 1.70 6.46
N LYS A 101 -38.24 2.47 6.81
CA LYS A 101 -38.11 3.90 6.45
C LYS A 101 -36.64 4.31 6.35
N MET A 102 -36.22 4.79 5.18
CA MET A 102 -34.91 5.43 4.95
C MET A 102 -34.93 6.89 5.44
N PRO A 103 -33.83 7.41 6.01
CA PRO A 103 -33.70 8.82 6.34
C PRO A 103 -33.42 9.69 5.10
N ARG A 104 -34.12 10.83 5.02
CA ARG A 104 -34.05 11.85 3.98
C ARG A 104 -32.82 12.75 4.19
N LEU A 105 -32.06 13.01 3.13
CA LEU A 105 -30.90 13.91 3.14
C LEU A 105 -31.40 15.36 3.01
N GLU A 106 -31.14 16.21 4.00
CA GLU A 106 -31.40 17.65 3.91
C GLU A 106 -30.22 18.34 3.19
N SER A 107 -30.53 19.08 2.12
CA SER A 107 -29.60 19.95 1.39
C SER A 107 -29.48 21.29 2.12
N VAL A 108 -28.30 21.64 2.60
CA VAL A 108 -28.00 23.00 3.07
C VAL A 108 -27.25 23.72 1.94
N ASP A 109 -28.00 24.51 1.18
CA ASP A 109 -27.47 25.46 0.20
C ASP A 109 -27.22 26.84 0.88
N ASP A 110 -25.98 27.30 0.70
CA ASP A 110 -25.44 28.66 0.54
C ASP A 110 -25.97 29.92 1.29
N ASN A 111 -24.96 30.59 1.89
CA ASN A 111 -24.61 32.01 1.80
C ASN A 111 -25.35 33.08 2.64
N SER A 112 -24.62 33.78 3.52
CA SER A 112 -24.42 35.26 3.51
C SER A 112 -23.92 35.81 4.87
N GLN A 113 -22.67 36.26 4.88
CA GLN A 113 -22.21 37.60 5.30
C GLN A 113 -22.77 38.27 6.57
N THR A 114 -21.94 38.35 7.62
CA THR A 114 -21.70 39.58 8.43
C THR A 114 -20.27 39.58 8.95
#